data_AF-A0AB39TVD4-F1
#
_entry.id   AF-A0AB39TVD4-F1
#
_cell.length_a   1.000
_cell.length_b   1.000
_cell.length_c   1.000
_cell.angle_alpha   90.00
_cell.angle_beta   90.00
_cell.angle_gamma   90.00
#
_symmetry.space_group_name_H-M   'P 1'
#
loop_
_entity.id
_entity.type
_entity.pdbx_description
1 polymer ?
#
loop_
_entity_poly.entity_id
_entity_poly.type
_entity_poly.pdbx_seq_one_letter_code
_entity_poly.pdbx_strand_id
1 'polypeptide(L)'
;MSKDLSAIRQIRLGDELRSWRLYNNKTLTEVTAGLKGWNAARLSRIERAHQQISAADLKMLLDHYGIEGQEREDFEGLLSDGPTKQWWRNLDFADSITAAFAEYLALESDASHMQEYFPSAFPGLLQTEGYAKEMIAAGLSAPSEEQIETAAEVRVLRQRRLIEEPALNFEAYFGELALLVGGDQQVLADQIRHTIKVAQYHHVTVRMVPLSAGRQGILNSGIVLMRFPDDPEEGFVFVEAVGGMLPRRTGRDVRRAERAFARVKRCALSPEDTITALERKLEELT
;
A
#
# COMPACT_ATOMS: atom_id res chain seq x y z
N MET A 1 -18.10 2.76 14.63
CA MET A 1 -16.93 3.05 15.51
C MET A 1 -15.67 2.49 14.86
N SER A 2 -14.90 3.37 14.24
CA SER A 2 -13.48 3.28 13.86
C SER A 2 -12.69 2.15 14.55
N LYS A 3 -12.39 1.05 13.85
CA LYS A 3 -11.46 0.01 14.34
C LYS A 3 -10.22 -0.20 13.45
N ASP A 4 -10.23 0.20 12.18
CA ASP A 4 -9.30 -0.45 11.25
C ASP A 4 -7.93 0.19 11.05
N LEU A 5 -7.74 1.51 11.13
CA LEU A 5 -6.37 2.09 11.11
C LEU A 5 -5.78 2.37 12.50
N SER A 6 -6.49 1.92 13.52
CA SER A 6 -5.84 1.59 14.79
C SER A 6 -4.92 0.37 14.62
N ALA A 7 -5.23 -0.57 13.71
CA ALA A 7 -4.47 -1.82 13.57
C ALA A 7 -3.03 -1.62 13.08
N ILE A 8 -2.76 -0.80 12.05
CA ILE A 8 -1.38 -0.57 11.56
C ILE A 8 -0.55 0.25 12.53
N ARG A 9 -1.12 1.30 13.11
CA ARG A 9 -0.45 2.07 14.17
C ARG A 9 -0.13 1.18 15.37
N GLN A 10 -1.05 0.29 15.73
CA GLN A 10 -0.85 -0.72 16.76
C GLN A 10 0.17 -1.79 16.35
N ILE A 11 0.26 -2.14 15.06
CA ILE A 11 1.28 -3.03 14.50
C ILE A 11 2.66 -2.37 14.60
N ARG A 12 2.82 -1.16 14.07
CA ARG A 12 4.05 -0.37 14.14
C ARG A 12 4.48 -0.14 15.59
N LEU A 13 3.54 0.28 16.45
CA LEU A 13 3.79 0.44 17.88
C LEU A 13 4.21 -0.88 18.54
N GLY A 14 3.55 -2.00 18.21
CA GLY A 14 3.91 -3.32 18.72
C GLY A 14 5.32 -3.75 18.30
N ASP A 15 5.70 -3.42 17.06
CA ASP A 15 7.01 -3.74 16.49
C ASP A 15 8.11 -2.89 17.09
N GLU A 16 7.92 -1.58 17.19
CA GLU A 16 8.88 -0.67 17.82
C GLU A 16 9.11 -1.02 19.30
N LEU A 17 8.03 -1.33 20.04
CA LEU A 17 8.14 -1.81 21.42
C LEU A 17 8.91 -3.14 21.53
N ARG A 18 8.70 -4.05 20.58
CA ARG A 18 9.39 -5.34 20.52
C ARG A 18 10.86 -5.17 20.14
N SER A 19 11.16 -4.37 19.14
CA SER A 19 12.50 -4.06 18.66
C SER A 19 13.31 -3.39 19.77
N TRP A 20 12.74 -2.41 20.47
CA TRP A 20 13.36 -1.79 21.64
C TRP A 20 13.70 -2.83 22.71
N ARG A 21 12.74 -3.71 23.06
CA ARG A 21 12.95 -4.75 24.07
C ARG A 21 14.08 -5.71 23.68
N LEU A 22 14.11 -6.14 22.42
CA LEU A 22 15.14 -7.04 21.90
C LEU A 22 16.52 -6.38 21.83
N TYR A 23 16.60 -5.12 21.41
CA TYR A 23 17.84 -4.33 21.39
C TYR A 23 18.45 -4.20 22.79
N ASN A 24 17.58 -4.07 23.80
CA ASN A 24 17.97 -4.00 25.21
C ASN A 24 18.15 -5.38 25.87
N ASN A 25 18.13 -6.47 25.11
CA ASN A 25 18.28 -7.86 25.59
C ASN A 25 17.30 -8.26 26.71
N LYS A 26 16.11 -7.65 26.77
CA LYS A 26 15.12 -7.95 27.81
C LYS A 26 14.14 -9.03 27.35
N THR A 27 13.82 -9.94 28.25
CA THR A 27 12.71 -10.90 28.07
C THR A 27 11.37 -10.26 28.41
N LEU A 28 10.27 -10.84 27.91
CA LEU A 28 8.92 -10.41 28.26
C LEU A 28 8.67 -10.46 29.78
N THR A 29 9.24 -11.46 30.46
CA THR A 29 9.10 -11.63 31.91
C THR A 29 9.87 -10.55 32.67
N GLU A 30 11.09 -10.22 32.25
CA GLU A 30 11.89 -9.15 32.89
C GLU A 30 11.23 -7.78 32.75
N VAL A 31 10.69 -7.46 31.57
CA VAL A 31 9.92 -6.22 31.37
C VAL A 31 8.69 -6.18 32.26
N THR A 32 7.90 -7.26 32.29
CA THR A 32 6.62 -7.25 33.00
C THR A 32 6.76 -7.39 34.52
N ALA A 33 7.89 -7.86 35.04
CA ALA A 33 8.17 -7.93 36.47
C ALA A 33 8.18 -6.55 37.17
N GLY A 34 8.58 -5.49 36.45
CA GLY A 34 8.59 -4.12 36.96
C GLY A 34 7.29 -3.34 36.79
N LEU A 35 6.27 -3.96 36.18
CA LEU A 35 5.03 -3.28 35.77
C LEU A 35 3.81 -3.88 36.45
N LYS A 36 3.23 -3.14 37.41
CA LYS A 36 2.06 -3.61 38.16
C LYS A 36 0.86 -3.84 37.22
N GLY A 37 0.30 -5.05 37.23
CA GLY A 37 -0.85 -5.42 36.39
C GLY A 37 -0.47 -5.87 34.97
N TRP A 38 0.82 -6.07 34.69
CA TRP A 38 1.31 -6.62 33.43
C TRP A 38 1.74 -8.08 33.59
N ASN A 39 1.67 -8.83 32.50
CA ASN A 39 2.24 -10.18 32.40
C ASN A 39 2.78 -10.41 30.99
N ALA A 40 3.69 -11.37 30.85
CA ALA A 40 4.36 -11.67 29.57
C ALA A 40 3.37 -11.97 28.43
N ALA A 41 2.24 -12.60 28.72
CA ALA A 41 1.22 -12.92 27.71
C ALA A 41 0.46 -11.68 27.21
N ARG A 42 0.24 -10.67 28.06
CA ARG A 42 -0.33 -9.37 27.69
C ARG A 42 0.65 -8.58 26.82
N LEU A 43 1.90 -8.45 27.27
CA LEU A 43 2.94 -7.75 26.51
C LEU A 43 3.18 -8.42 25.15
N SER A 44 3.23 -9.75 25.08
CA SER A 44 3.35 -10.48 23.81
C SER A 44 2.17 -10.23 22.86
N ARG A 45 0.94 -10.08 23.36
CA ARG A 45 -0.22 -9.77 22.50
C ARG A 45 -0.17 -8.33 22.01
N ILE A 46 0.34 -7.40 22.81
CA ILE A 46 0.55 -6.00 22.40
C ILE A 46 1.66 -5.91 21.34
N GLU A 47 2.83 -6.51 21.59
CA GLU A 47 3.96 -6.55 20.64
C GLU A 47 3.66 -7.25 19.31
N ARG A 48 2.62 -8.07 19.26
CA ARG A 48 2.13 -8.73 18.03
C ARG A 48 0.90 -8.06 17.45
N ALA A 49 0.46 -6.94 18.02
CA ALA A 49 -0.76 -6.23 17.68
C ALA A 49 -2.06 -7.04 17.76
N HIS A 50 -2.07 -8.14 18.53
CA HIS A 50 -3.27 -8.91 18.85
C HIS A 50 -4.09 -8.26 19.99
N GLN A 51 -3.55 -7.26 20.68
CA GLN A 51 -4.25 -6.47 21.71
C GLN A 51 -3.84 -5.00 21.62
N GLN A 52 -4.81 -4.07 21.68
CA GLN A 52 -4.54 -2.63 21.71
C GLN A 52 -3.96 -2.22 23.07
N ILE A 53 -2.99 -1.33 23.04
CA ILE A 53 -2.45 -0.68 24.23
C ILE A 53 -3.14 0.69 24.40
N SER A 54 -3.58 1.00 25.62
CA SER A 54 -4.15 2.31 25.91
C SER A 54 -3.03 3.37 26.00
N ALA A 55 -3.35 4.65 25.80
CA ALA A 55 -2.38 5.73 25.98
C ALA A 55 -1.74 5.73 27.38
N ALA A 56 -2.52 5.42 28.42
CA ALA A 56 -2.02 5.30 29.79
C ALA A 56 -1.06 4.11 29.96
N ASP A 57 -1.38 2.96 29.36
CA ASP A 57 -0.52 1.78 29.37
C ASP A 57 0.78 2.00 28.57
N LEU A 58 0.71 2.69 27.42
CA LEU A 58 1.89 3.03 26.65
C LEU A 58 2.80 3.95 27.45
N LYS A 59 2.24 5.00 28.06
CA LYS A 59 2.99 5.92 28.91
C LYS A 59 3.74 5.17 30.01
N MET A 60 3.06 4.26 30.71
CA MET A 60 3.65 3.44 31.76
C MET A 60 4.78 2.54 31.24
N LEU A 61 4.64 1.99 30.04
CA LEU A 61 5.66 1.16 29.41
C LEU A 61 6.89 1.98 28.99
N LEU A 62 6.69 3.16 28.40
CA LEU A 62 7.77 4.09 28.03
C LEU A 62 8.51 4.62 29.26
N ASP A 63 7.79 4.93 30.34
CA ASP A 63 8.38 5.33 31.63
C ASP A 63 9.26 4.20 32.19
N HIS A 64 8.78 2.96 32.14
CA HIS A 64 9.55 1.78 32.58
C HIS A 64 10.76 1.50 31.68
N TYR A 65 10.67 1.85 30.40
CA TYR A 65 11.78 1.76 29.45
C TYR A 65 12.78 2.91 29.61
N GLY A 66 12.41 4.01 30.27
CA GLY A 66 13.24 5.21 30.40
C GLY A 66 13.34 5.98 29.09
N ILE A 67 12.34 5.86 28.21
CA ILE A 67 12.31 6.56 26.91
C ILE A 67 11.76 7.98 27.13
N GLU A 68 12.53 8.97 26.70
CA GLU A 68 12.29 10.41 26.89
C GLU A 68 12.57 11.20 25.59
N GLY A 69 12.20 12.47 25.56
CA GLY A 69 12.48 13.37 24.43
C GLY A 69 11.78 12.94 23.13
N GLN A 70 12.45 13.16 22.00
CA GLN A 70 11.88 12.91 20.66
C GLN A 70 11.42 11.46 20.47
N GLU A 71 12.20 10.48 20.93
CA GLU A 71 11.87 9.07 20.83
C GLU A 71 10.53 8.75 21.51
N ARG A 72 10.24 9.41 22.64
CA ARG A 72 8.96 9.28 23.35
C ARG A 72 7.80 9.88 22.55
N GLU A 73 8.01 11.08 21.99
CA GLU A 73 7.01 11.76 21.16
C GLU A 73 6.65 10.92 19.93
N ASP A 74 7.63 10.22 19.35
CA ASP A 74 7.42 9.32 18.21
C ASP A 74 6.50 8.14 18.61
N PHE A 75 6.77 7.46 19.74
CA PHE A 75 5.91 6.38 20.26
C PHE A 75 4.49 6.87 20.59
N GLU A 76 4.35 8.01 21.26
CA GLU A 76 3.05 8.57 21.64
C GLU A 76 2.27 9.08 20.39
N GLY A 77 2.99 9.57 19.38
CA GLY A 77 2.46 9.97 18.07
C GLY A 77 1.81 8.80 17.32
N LEU A 78 2.30 7.57 17.51
CA LEU A 78 1.67 6.36 16.96
C LEU A 78 0.30 6.06 17.57
N LEU A 79 0.01 6.51 18.80
CA LEU A 79 -1.33 6.39 19.41
C LEU A 79 -2.23 7.61 19.16
N SER A 80 -1.68 8.76 18.80
CA SER A 80 -2.41 10.02 18.69
C SER A 80 -3.33 10.06 17.46
N ASP A 81 -4.60 10.41 17.69
CA ASP A 81 -5.58 10.80 16.66
C ASP A 81 -5.26 12.21 16.09
N GLY A 82 -4.03 12.42 15.61
CA GLY A 82 -3.67 13.65 14.91
C GLY A 82 -4.53 13.87 13.66
N PRO A 83 -5.00 15.10 13.38
CA PRO A 83 -5.93 15.37 12.29
C PRO A 83 -5.20 15.43 10.94
N THR A 84 -4.84 14.29 10.34
CA THR A 84 -4.66 14.14 8.88
C THR A 84 -4.61 12.65 8.49
N LYS A 85 -5.00 12.33 7.24
CA LYS A 85 -4.79 11.06 6.51
C LYS A 85 -5.80 9.90 6.62
N GLN A 86 -7.09 10.18 6.83
CA GLN A 86 -8.13 9.14 6.67
C GLN A 86 -9.27 9.69 5.83
N TRP A 87 -8.90 10.34 4.73
CA TRP A 87 -9.85 11.05 3.88
C TRP A 87 -11.04 10.17 3.48
N TRP A 88 -10.82 8.84 3.32
CA TRP A 88 -11.85 7.86 3.00
C TRP A 88 -12.88 7.60 4.10
N ARG A 89 -12.58 7.91 5.36
CA ARG A 89 -13.51 7.73 6.49
C ARG A 89 -14.54 8.84 6.65
N ASN A 90 -14.27 10.00 6.05
CA ASN A 90 -15.19 11.13 6.03
C ASN A 90 -16.07 11.12 4.77
N LEU A 91 -16.00 10.05 3.96
CA LEU A 91 -16.82 9.88 2.78
C LEU A 91 -18.06 9.07 3.13
N ASP A 92 -19.17 9.39 2.50
CA ASP A 92 -20.50 8.79 2.73
C ASP A 92 -20.57 7.29 2.42
N PHE A 93 -19.46 6.70 1.97
CA PHE A 93 -19.33 5.32 1.54
C PHE A 93 -18.29 4.51 2.31
N ALA A 94 -17.86 4.95 3.50
CA ALA A 94 -16.94 4.19 4.35
C ALA A 94 -17.42 2.74 4.61
N ASP A 95 -18.73 2.50 4.62
CA ASP A 95 -19.34 1.17 4.81
C ASP A 95 -19.15 0.22 3.60
N SER A 96 -18.79 0.74 2.43
CA SER A 96 -18.50 -0.05 1.22
C SER A 96 -17.04 -0.50 1.11
N ILE A 97 -16.15 0.09 1.91
CA ILE A 97 -14.71 -0.20 1.90
C ILE A 97 -14.44 -1.39 2.83
N THR A 98 -13.85 -2.46 2.30
CA THR A 98 -13.46 -3.61 3.12
C THR A 98 -12.36 -3.21 4.11
N ALA A 99 -12.33 -3.83 5.29
CA ALA A 99 -11.29 -3.56 6.29
C ALA A 99 -9.86 -3.74 5.73
N ALA A 100 -9.65 -4.77 4.89
CA ALA A 100 -8.38 -5.02 4.21
C ALA A 100 -7.99 -3.91 3.22
N PHE A 101 -8.96 -3.34 2.50
CA PHE A 101 -8.67 -2.22 1.61
C PHE A 101 -8.44 -0.91 2.37
N ALA A 102 -9.18 -0.68 3.46
CA ALA A 102 -8.91 0.45 4.36
C ALA A 102 -7.50 0.39 4.97
N GLU A 103 -7.01 -0.82 5.29
CA GLU A 103 -5.64 -1.07 5.73
C GLU A 103 -4.62 -0.70 4.64
N TYR A 104 -4.86 -1.15 3.40
CA TYR A 104 -4.03 -0.77 2.25
C TYR A 104 -3.99 0.75 2.04
N LEU A 105 -5.13 1.46 2.11
CA LEU A 105 -5.20 2.92 1.94
C LEU A 105 -4.41 3.66 3.03
N ALA A 106 -4.45 3.17 4.27
CA ALA A 106 -3.64 3.71 5.36
C ALA A 106 -2.15 3.58 5.06
N LEU A 107 -1.71 2.40 4.63
CA LEU A 107 -0.30 2.15 4.29
C LEU A 107 0.14 2.97 3.07
N GLU A 108 -0.70 3.11 2.04
CA GLU A 108 -0.43 3.97 0.89
C GLU A 108 -0.26 5.45 1.30
N SER A 109 -1.02 5.92 2.28
CA SER A 109 -0.96 7.31 2.76
C SER A 109 0.34 7.65 3.52
N ASP A 110 0.99 6.65 4.10
CA ASP A 110 2.25 6.79 4.84
C ASP A 110 3.48 6.34 4.05
N ALA A 111 3.28 5.65 2.92
CA ALA A 111 4.36 5.23 2.05
C ALA A 111 5.10 6.44 1.44
N SER A 112 6.42 6.31 1.40
CA SER A 112 7.35 7.25 0.74
C SER A 112 7.80 6.74 -0.62
N HIS A 113 7.83 5.42 -0.80
CA HIS A 113 8.11 4.76 -2.07
C HIS A 113 7.14 3.60 -2.26
N MET A 114 6.61 3.46 -3.47
CA MET A 114 5.70 2.36 -3.82
C MET A 114 6.03 1.81 -5.20
N GLN A 115 6.07 0.48 -5.31
CA GLN A 115 6.21 -0.25 -6.56
C GLN A 115 4.98 -1.11 -6.77
N GLU A 116 4.39 -1.06 -7.96
CA GLU A 116 3.24 -1.88 -8.33
C GLU A 116 3.52 -2.65 -9.62
N TYR A 117 3.13 -3.92 -9.67
CA TYR A 117 3.06 -4.69 -10.90
C TYR A 117 1.68 -5.31 -11.04
N PHE A 118 1.04 -5.13 -12.21
CA PHE A 118 -0.19 -5.83 -12.57
C PHE A 118 -0.09 -6.44 -13.98
N PRO A 119 -0.29 -7.76 -14.16
CA PRO A 119 -0.06 -8.42 -15.45
C PRO A 119 -1.09 -8.05 -16.52
N SER A 120 -2.30 -7.67 -16.12
CA SER A 120 -3.45 -7.54 -17.02
C SER A 120 -4.27 -6.27 -16.82
N ALA A 121 -3.77 -5.31 -16.05
CA ALA A 121 -4.46 -4.05 -15.80
C ALA A 121 -3.45 -2.92 -15.54
N PHE A 122 -3.86 -1.67 -15.76
CA PHE A 122 -3.08 -0.53 -15.29
C PHE A 122 -3.04 -0.50 -13.74
N PRO A 123 -1.88 -0.18 -13.13
CA PRO A 123 -1.73 0.01 -11.68
C PRO A 123 -2.69 1.05 -11.12
N GLY A 124 -3.07 0.89 -9.86
CA GLY A 124 -4.27 1.54 -9.34
C GLY A 124 -4.21 3.07 -9.33
N LEU A 125 -3.04 3.64 -9.07
CA LEU A 125 -2.80 5.08 -9.09
C LEU A 125 -2.71 5.67 -10.50
N LEU A 126 -2.71 4.84 -11.54
CA LEU A 126 -2.75 5.27 -12.94
C LEU A 126 -4.17 5.21 -13.53
N GLN A 127 -5.14 4.58 -12.86
CA GLN A 127 -6.45 4.30 -13.45
C GLN A 127 -7.34 5.54 -13.48
N THR A 128 -7.85 5.91 -14.65
CA THR A 128 -8.95 6.87 -14.78
C THR A 128 -10.22 6.30 -14.16
N GLU A 129 -11.17 7.18 -13.84
CA GLU A 129 -12.45 6.78 -13.27
C GLU A 129 -13.18 5.75 -14.15
N GLY A 130 -13.30 6.02 -15.46
CA GLY A 130 -13.94 5.11 -16.41
C GLY A 130 -13.27 3.74 -16.47
N TYR A 131 -11.93 3.70 -16.54
CA TYR A 131 -11.20 2.43 -16.55
C TYR A 131 -11.33 1.69 -15.21
N ALA A 132 -11.31 2.40 -14.09
CA ALA A 132 -11.51 1.82 -12.77
C ALA A 132 -12.88 1.15 -12.65
N LYS A 133 -13.95 1.78 -13.16
CA LYS A 133 -15.31 1.21 -13.16
C LYS A 133 -15.36 -0.13 -13.89
N GLU A 134 -14.79 -0.21 -15.09
CA GLU A 134 -14.69 -1.45 -15.88
C GLU A 134 -13.96 -2.56 -15.12
N MET A 135 -12.83 -2.23 -14.50
CA MET A 135 -12.05 -3.20 -13.73
C MET A 135 -12.76 -3.66 -12.46
N ILE A 136 -13.51 -2.78 -11.79
CA ILE A 136 -14.28 -3.10 -10.57
C ILE A 136 -15.49 -3.98 -10.94
N ALA A 137 -16.20 -3.64 -12.01
CA ALA A 137 -17.33 -4.40 -12.51
C ALA A 137 -16.95 -5.84 -12.93
N ALA A 138 -15.76 -6.03 -13.50
CA ALA A 138 -15.23 -7.34 -13.86
C ALA A 138 -14.76 -8.20 -12.67
N GLY A 139 -14.76 -7.66 -11.45
CA GLY A 139 -14.33 -8.35 -10.24
C GLY A 139 -15.27 -9.49 -9.81
N LEU A 140 -14.78 -10.34 -8.90
CA LEU A 140 -15.49 -11.55 -8.45
C LEU A 140 -16.74 -11.28 -7.60
N SER A 141 -16.92 -10.07 -7.08
CA SER A 141 -17.98 -9.73 -6.12
C SER A 141 -19.31 -9.31 -6.74
N ALA A 142 -19.40 -9.22 -8.06
CA ALA A 142 -20.59 -8.73 -8.79
C ALA A 142 -21.22 -7.48 -8.12
N PRO A 143 -20.46 -6.38 -7.99
CA PRO A 143 -20.90 -5.19 -7.26
C PRO A 143 -22.11 -4.51 -7.95
N SER A 144 -22.93 -3.81 -7.17
CA SER A 144 -23.97 -2.93 -7.73
C SER A 144 -23.36 -1.71 -8.42
N GLU A 145 -24.13 -1.02 -9.27
CA GLU A 145 -23.70 0.23 -9.92
C GLU A 145 -23.23 1.28 -8.90
N GLU A 146 -23.98 1.48 -7.82
CA GLU A 146 -23.62 2.40 -6.73
C GLU A 146 -22.27 2.03 -6.08
N GLN A 147 -22.00 0.74 -5.89
CA GLN A 147 -20.73 0.26 -5.35
C GLN A 147 -19.57 0.48 -6.33
N ILE A 148 -19.82 0.32 -7.64
CA ILE A 148 -18.84 0.57 -8.70
C ILE A 148 -18.46 2.05 -8.73
N GLU A 149 -19.45 2.94 -8.76
CA GLU A 149 -19.27 4.40 -8.74
C GLU A 149 -18.43 4.83 -7.55
N THR A 150 -18.87 4.42 -6.36
CA THR A 150 -18.18 4.66 -5.08
C THR A 150 -16.72 4.20 -5.11
N ALA A 151 -16.46 2.97 -5.53
CA ALA A 151 -15.11 2.42 -5.53
C ALA A 151 -14.21 3.10 -6.59
N ALA A 152 -14.78 3.57 -7.70
CA ALA A 152 -14.07 4.37 -8.70
C ALA A 152 -13.71 5.77 -8.17
N GLU A 153 -14.60 6.42 -7.42
CA GLU A 153 -14.31 7.69 -6.76
C GLU A 153 -13.14 7.56 -5.78
N VAL A 154 -13.13 6.50 -4.96
CA VAL A 154 -11.99 6.17 -4.08
C VAL A 154 -10.71 6.03 -4.89
N ARG A 155 -10.77 5.36 -6.06
CA ARG A 155 -9.60 5.18 -6.92
C ARG A 155 -9.01 6.51 -7.39
N VAL A 156 -9.86 7.44 -7.82
CA VAL A 156 -9.44 8.78 -8.27
C VAL A 156 -8.86 9.58 -7.11
N LEU A 157 -9.48 9.53 -5.93
CA LEU A 157 -9.01 10.26 -4.74
C LEU A 157 -7.61 9.82 -4.29
N ARG A 158 -7.29 8.53 -4.42
CA ARG A 158 -5.94 7.99 -4.14
C ARG A 158 -4.84 8.63 -4.98
N GLN A 159 -5.14 9.03 -6.22
CA GLN A 159 -4.15 9.63 -7.13
C GLN A 159 -3.55 10.93 -6.59
N ARG A 160 -4.19 11.57 -5.60
CA ARG A 160 -3.63 12.74 -4.90
C ARG A 160 -2.24 12.48 -4.31
N ARG A 161 -1.91 11.22 -3.97
CA ARG A 161 -0.55 10.84 -3.51
C ARG A 161 0.55 11.14 -4.52
N LEU A 162 0.22 11.24 -5.82
CA LEU A 162 1.18 11.57 -6.86
C LEU A 162 1.44 13.09 -6.99
N ILE A 163 0.63 13.95 -6.36
CA ILE A 163 0.70 15.41 -6.52
C ILE A 163 0.79 16.19 -5.20
N GLU A 164 0.33 15.61 -4.08
CA GLU A 164 0.38 16.24 -2.75
C GLU A 164 1.74 16.02 -2.08
N GLU A 165 2.29 17.05 -1.45
CA GLU A 165 3.59 16.97 -0.77
C GLU A 165 3.49 16.39 0.65
N PRO A 166 4.42 15.49 1.06
CA PRO A 166 5.47 14.91 0.24
C PRO A 166 4.91 13.91 -0.79
N ALA A 167 5.29 14.11 -2.06
CA ALA A 167 4.82 13.27 -3.16
C ALA A 167 5.36 11.84 -3.05
N LEU A 168 4.51 10.87 -3.36
CA LEU A 168 4.88 9.45 -3.35
C LEU A 168 5.84 9.13 -4.51
N ASN A 169 7.04 8.63 -4.22
CA ASN A 169 7.90 8.09 -5.26
C ASN A 169 7.29 6.76 -5.78
N PHE A 170 6.83 6.76 -7.02
CA PHE A 170 5.95 5.71 -7.54
C PHE A 170 6.53 5.02 -8.77
N GLU A 171 6.68 3.70 -8.72
CA GLU A 171 7.07 2.87 -9.86
C GLU A 171 5.93 1.93 -10.27
N ALA A 172 5.32 2.19 -11.41
CA ALA A 172 4.25 1.41 -12.00
C ALA A 172 4.79 0.49 -13.10
N TYR A 173 4.52 -0.80 -12.96
CA TYR A 173 4.78 -1.83 -13.96
C TYR A 173 3.46 -2.48 -14.37
N PHE A 174 3.26 -2.71 -15.66
CA PHE A 174 2.06 -3.40 -16.14
C PHE A 174 2.33 -4.27 -17.36
N GLY A 175 1.60 -5.37 -17.50
CA GLY A 175 1.71 -6.21 -18.70
C GLY A 175 0.95 -5.63 -19.88
N GLU A 176 1.42 -5.90 -21.10
CA GLU A 176 0.79 -5.46 -22.35
C GLU A 176 -0.69 -5.87 -22.48
N LEU A 177 -1.14 -6.92 -21.76
CA LEU A 177 -2.56 -7.28 -21.67
C LEU A 177 -3.44 -6.16 -21.11
N ALA A 178 -2.88 -5.22 -20.34
CA ALA A 178 -3.60 -4.03 -19.88
C ALA A 178 -4.14 -3.16 -21.03
N LEU A 179 -3.55 -3.27 -22.23
CA LEU A 179 -3.97 -2.56 -23.45
C LEU A 179 -5.09 -3.27 -24.22
N LEU A 180 -5.60 -4.39 -23.69
CA LEU A 180 -6.70 -5.17 -24.25
C LEU A 180 -7.93 -5.17 -23.34
N VAL A 181 -7.80 -4.62 -22.13
CA VAL A 181 -8.86 -4.51 -21.13
C VAL A 181 -9.21 -3.04 -20.93
N GLY A 182 -10.45 -2.73 -20.53
CA GLY A 182 -10.93 -1.36 -20.41
C GLY A 182 -12.33 -1.11 -20.97
N GLY A 183 -13.06 -2.17 -21.33
CA GLY A 183 -14.41 -2.06 -21.88
C GLY A 183 -14.37 -1.47 -23.29
N ASP A 184 -14.79 -0.21 -23.41
CA ASP A 184 -14.85 0.55 -24.67
C ASP A 184 -13.46 1.10 -25.09
N GLN A 185 -13.27 1.24 -26.41
CA GLN A 185 -12.06 1.83 -27.00
C GLN A 185 -11.81 3.25 -26.49
N GLN A 186 -12.87 4.04 -26.28
CA GLN A 186 -12.73 5.40 -25.76
C GLN A 186 -12.21 5.40 -24.31
N VAL A 187 -12.69 4.50 -23.46
CA VAL A 187 -12.22 4.35 -22.07
C VAL A 187 -10.75 3.98 -22.04
N LEU A 188 -10.32 3.04 -22.89
CA LEU A 188 -8.92 2.68 -23.02
C LEU A 188 -8.06 3.83 -23.56
N ALA A 189 -8.54 4.58 -24.57
CA ALA A 189 -7.83 5.73 -25.11
C ALA A 189 -7.61 6.81 -24.03
N ASP A 190 -8.62 7.09 -23.21
CA ASP A 190 -8.52 8.06 -22.11
C ASP A 190 -7.60 7.56 -20.99
N GLN A 191 -7.64 6.27 -20.67
CA GLN A 191 -6.69 5.63 -19.75
C GLN A 191 -5.24 5.80 -20.22
N ILE A 192 -4.97 5.57 -21.51
CA ILE A 192 -3.64 5.70 -22.10
C ILE A 192 -3.16 7.16 -22.05
N ARG A 193 -4.00 8.12 -22.48
CA ARG A 193 -3.67 9.56 -22.41
C ARG A 193 -3.35 10.00 -20.98
N HIS A 194 -4.15 9.57 -20.02
CA HIS A 194 -3.92 9.87 -18.61
C HIS A 194 -2.59 9.28 -18.11
N THR A 195 -2.29 8.02 -18.46
CA THR A 195 -1.03 7.36 -18.08
C THR A 195 0.18 8.11 -18.62
N ILE A 196 0.15 8.53 -19.89
CA ILE A 196 1.22 9.32 -20.51
C ILE A 196 1.41 10.64 -19.74
N LYS A 197 0.33 11.32 -19.35
CA LYS A 197 0.39 12.56 -18.57
C LYS A 197 1.01 12.34 -17.19
N VAL A 198 0.59 11.30 -16.46
CA VAL A 198 1.10 11.00 -15.12
C VAL A 198 2.58 10.60 -15.16
N ALA A 199 3.02 9.93 -16.22
CA ALA A 199 4.43 9.58 -16.43
C ALA A 199 5.36 10.80 -16.62
N GLN A 200 4.83 12.02 -16.77
CA GLN A 200 5.63 13.24 -16.87
C GLN A 200 6.14 13.73 -15.50
N TYR A 201 5.59 13.23 -14.38
CA TYR A 201 6.08 13.56 -13.06
C TYR A 201 7.45 12.91 -12.80
N HIS A 202 8.43 13.70 -12.35
CA HIS A 202 9.81 13.25 -12.14
C HIS A 202 9.96 12.13 -11.09
N HIS A 203 9.01 12.03 -10.15
CA HIS A 203 8.94 10.99 -9.11
C HIS A 203 8.05 9.81 -9.49
N VAL A 204 7.57 9.75 -10.74
CA VAL A 204 6.77 8.65 -11.27
C VAL A 204 7.52 7.95 -12.40
N THR A 205 7.65 6.63 -12.31
CA THR A 205 8.19 5.78 -13.37
C THR A 205 7.11 4.82 -13.85
N VAL A 206 6.84 4.80 -15.14
CA VAL A 206 5.89 3.87 -15.76
C VAL A 206 6.62 2.97 -16.76
N ARG A 207 6.43 1.66 -16.64
CA ARG A 207 7.06 0.67 -17.54
C ARG A 207 6.10 -0.45 -17.93
N MET A 208 5.97 -0.71 -19.23
CA MET A 208 5.18 -1.84 -19.72
C MET A 208 6.07 -3.09 -19.89
N VAL A 209 5.57 -4.25 -19.49
CA VAL A 209 6.15 -5.57 -19.79
C VAL A 209 5.48 -6.11 -21.06
N PRO A 210 6.21 -6.22 -22.19
CA PRO A 210 5.64 -6.72 -23.43
C PRO A 210 5.46 -8.24 -23.38
N LEU A 211 4.50 -8.77 -24.14
CA LEU A 211 4.29 -10.22 -24.29
C LEU A 211 5.54 -10.93 -24.83
N SER A 212 6.35 -10.23 -25.63
CA SER A 212 7.63 -10.74 -26.16
C SER A 212 8.68 -11.03 -25.09
N ALA A 213 8.54 -10.48 -23.87
CA ALA A 213 9.40 -10.82 -22.74
C ALA A 213 9.21 -12.27 -22.25
N GLY A 214 8.11 -12.91 -22.66
CA GLY A 214 7.81 -14.30 -22.38
C GLY A 214 7.81 -14.65 -20.88
N ARG A 215 8.15 -15.91 -20.56
CA ARG A 215 8.09 -16.45 -19.19
C ARG A 215 8.87 -15.62 -18.15
N GLN A 216 9.93 -14.92 -18.56
CA GLN A 216 10.78 -14.18 -17.62
C GLN A 216 10.15 -12.86 -17.16
N GLY A 217 9.32 -12.25 -17.99
CA GLY A 217 8.65 -10.97 -17.69
C GLY A 217 7.38 -11.09 -16.86
N ILE A 218 6.80 -12.28 -16.76
CA ILE A 218 5.48 -12.47 -16.15
C ILE A 218 5.60 -12.83 -14.66
N LEU A 219 4.76 -12.18 -13.84
CA LEU A 219 4.33 -12.67 -12.53
C LEU A 219 2.86 -13.10 -12.63
N ASN A 220 2.52 -14.21 -11.97
CA ASN A 220 1.18 -14.81 -12.04
C ASN A 220 0.08 -14.02 -11.30
N SER A 221 0.46 -13.00 -10.53
CA SER A 221 -0.45 -12.20 -9.70
C SER A 221 0.14 -10.80 -9.56
N GLY A 222 -0.74 -9.82 -9.33
CA GLY A 222 -0.33 -8.46 -8.98
C GLY A 222 0.43 -8.43 -7.65
N ILE A 223 1.43 -7.55 -7.58
CA ILE A 223 2.23 -7.34 -6.38
C ILE A 223 2.44 -5.85 -6.14
N VAL A 224 2.33 -5.44 -4.89
CA VAL A 224 2.62 -4.08 -4.43
C VAL A 224 3.69 -4.17 -3.33
N LEU A 225 4.69 -3.30 -3.40
CA LEU A 225 5.69 -3.11 -2.35
C LEU A 225 5.66 -1.64 -1.92
N MET A 226 5.42 -1.40 -0.64
CA MET A 226 5.44 -0.07 -0.02
C MET A 226 6.61 0.03 0.95
N ARG A 227 7.35 1.15 0.90
CA ARG A 227 8.42 1.48 1.84
C ARG A 227 8.12 2.78 2.56
N PHE A 228 8.61 2.87 3.79
CA PHE A 228 8.33 3.96 4.73
C PHE A 228 9.63 4.68 5.09
N PRO A 229 9.60 5.99 5.38
CA PRO A 229 10.80 6.79 5.66
C PRO A 229 11.67 6.22 6.78
N ASP A 230 11.03 5.70 7.83
CA ASP A 230 11.69 5.29 9.08
C ASP A 230 12.15 3.83 9.08
N ASP A 231 11.70 3.03 8.10
CA ASP A 231 12.03 1.61 7.98
C ASP A 231 12.02 1.13 6.51
N PRO A 232 13.07 1.43 5.74
CA PRO A 232 13.16 1.04 4.33
C PRO A 232 13.41 -0.45 4.11
N GLU A 233 13.85 -1.20 5.14
CA GLU A 233 14.20 -2.63 5.03
C GLU A 233 13.03 -3.57 5.38
N GLU A 234 12.06 -3.16 6.20
CA GLU A 234 10.92 -4.00 6.62
C GLU A 234 9.61 -3.77 5.84
N GLY A 235 9.62 -2.99 4.75
CA GLY A 235 8.45 -2.56 3.97
C GLY A 235 7.30 -3.57 3.75
N PHE A 236 6.12 -3.07 3.39
CA PHE A 236 4.92 -3.90 3.27
C PHE A 236 4.78 -4.47 1.86
N VAL A 237 4.59 -5.79 1.76
CA VAL A 237 4.27 -6.45 0.50
C VAL A 237 2.80 -6.84 0.49
N PHE A 238 2.10 -6.47 -0.57
CA PHE A 238 0.77 -6.96 -0.86
C PHE A 238 0.80 -7.83 -2.09
N VAL A 239 0.08 -8.95 -2.03
CA VAL A 239 -0.13 -9.81 -3.20
C VAL A 239 -1.61 -9.87 -3.46
N GLU A 240 -1.98 -9.71 -4.73
CA GLU A 240 -3.35 -9.84 -5.18
C GLU A 240 -3.82 -11.28 -5.01
N ALA A 241 -4.87 -11.47 -4.21
CA ALA A 241 -5.54 -12.74 -3.99
C ALA A 241 -7.04 -12.58 -4.23
N VAL A 242 -7.76 -13.70 -4.32
CA VAL A 242 -9.23 -13.73 -4.45
C VAL A 242 -9.92 -12.91 -3.34
N GLY A 243 -9.35 -12.89 -2.14
CA GLY A 243 -9.84 -12.10 -1.01
C GLY A 243 -9.33 -10.65 -0.96
N GLY A 244 -8.68 -10.15 -2.02
CA GLY A 244 -8.07 -8.82 -2.08
C GLY A 244 -6.56 -8.82 -1.82
N MET A 245 -6.03 -7.62 -1.52
CA MET A 245 -4.60 -7.41 -1.24
C MET A 245 -4.26 -7.90 0.16
N LEU A 246 -3.41 -8.94 0.26
CA LEU A 246 -3.03 -9.51 1.55
C LEU A 246 -1.66 -8.99 2.01
N PRO A 247 -1.57 -8.35 3.19
CA PRO A 247 -0.30 -7.86 3.69
C PRO A 247 0.64 -9.02 4.08
N ARG A 248 1.93 -8.84 3.80
CA ARG A 248 3.04 -9.70 4.18
C ARG A 248 4.18 -8.83 4.70
N ARG A 249 4.72 -9.21 5.86
CA ARG A 249 5.57 -8.35 6.69
C ARG A 249 6.90 -8.98 7.09
N THR A 250 7.27 -10.12 6.49
CA THR A 250 8.58 -10.71 6.81
C THR A 250 9.62 -10.10 5.89
N GLY A 251 10.80 -9.73 6.40
CA GLY A 251 11.90 -9.28 5.52
C GLY A 251 12.27 -10.31 4.44
N ARG A 252 11.89 -11.59 4.62
CA ARG A 252 11.97 -12.61 3.56
C ARG A 252 11.03 -12.31 2.39
N ASP A 253 9.79 -11.90 2.66
CA ASP A 253 8.79 -11.56 1.65
C ASP A 253 9.13 -10.26 0.94
N VAL A 254 9.62 -9.24 1.67
CA VAL A 254 10.17 -8.00 1.08
C VAL A 254 11.29 -8.32 0.09
N ARG A 255 12.31 -9.08 0.53
CA ARG A 255 13.41 -9.51 -0.36
C ARG A 255 12.93 -10.35 -1.55
N ARG A 256 11.82 -11.07 -1.43
CA ARG A 256 11.20 -11.80 -2.55
C ARG A 256 10.55 -10.83 -3.53
N ALA A 257 9.79 -9.86 -3.03
CA ALA A 257 9.18 -8.81 -3.84
C ALA A 257 10.24 -8.00 -4.58
N GLU A 258 11.33 -7.60 -3.91
CA GLU A 258 12.45 -6.90 -4.53
C GLU A 258 13.08 -7.68 -5.68
N ARG A 259 13.32 -8.99 -5.48
CA ARG A 259 13.81 -9.85 -6.57
C ARG A 259 12.81 -9.96 -7.72
N ALA A 260 11.52 -9.97 -7.42
CA ALA A 260 10.46 -9.99 -8.43
C ALA A 260 10.45 -8.68 -9.23
N PHE A 261 10.44 -7.52 -8.57
CA PHE A 261 10.51 -6.20 -9.21
C PHE A 261 11.81 -6.01 -10.00
N ALA A 262 12.95 -6.47 -9.49
CA ALA A 262 14.21 -6.44 -10.25
C ALA A 262 14.13 -7.28 -11.53
N ARG A 263 13.40 -8.41 -11.51
CA ARG A 263 13.16 -9.21 -12.71
C ARG A 263 12.20 -8.53 -13.67
N VAL A 264 11.07 -8.03 -13.18
CA VAL A 264 10.08 -7.28 -13.97
C VAL A 264 10.75 -6.10 -14.66
N LYS A 265 11.52 -5.29 -13.93
CA LYS A 265 12.27 -4.14 -14.46
C LYS A 265 13.23 -4.49 -15.58
N ARG A 266 13.91 -5.65 -15.52
CA ARG A 266 14.80 -6.11 -16.61
C ARG A 266 14.05 -6.55 -17.88
N CYS A 267 12.79 -6.95 -17.73
CA CYS A 267 11.97 -7.46 -18.83
C CYS A 267 11.02 -6.38 -19.39
N ALA A 268 10.79 -5.31 -18.63
CA ALA A 268 9.96 -4.21 -19.04
C ALA A 268 10.70 -3.30 -20.03
N LEU A 269 9.92 -2.63 -20.87
CA LEU A 269 10.40 -1.54 -21.71
C LEU A 269 11.01 -0.41 -20.85
N SER A 270 11.87 0.40 -21.47
CA SER A 270 12.28 1.67 -20.89
C SER A 270 11.04 2.58 -20.69
N PRO A 271 11.10 3.60 -19.81
CA PRO A 271 10.02 4.57 -19.71
C PRO A 271 9.70 5.22 -21.06
N GLU A 272 10.71 5.56 -21.84
CA GLU A 272 10.58 6.17 -23.17
C GLU A 272 9.89 5.21 -24.16
N ASP A 273 10.38 3.97 -24.27
CA ASP A 273 9.79 2.96 -25.15
C ASP A 273 8.36 2.59 -24.72
N THR A 274 8.07 2.66 -23.41
CA THR A 274 6.71 2.49 -22.88
C THR A 274 5.78 3.57 -23.40
N ILE A 275 6.21 4.84 -23.37
CA ILE A 275 5.42 5.96 -23.91
C ILE A 275 5.21 5.79 -25.42
N THR A 276 6.25 5.45 -26.18
CA THR A 276 6.11 5.20 -27.63
C THR A 276 5.14 4.06 -27.93
N ALA A 277 5.17 2.97 -27.14
CA ALA A 277 4.22 1.87 -27.30
C ALA A 277 2.77 2.29 -27.00
N LEU A 278 2.58 3.14 -25.99
CA LEU A 278 1.27 3.70 -25.62
C LEU A 278 0.74 4.67 -26.68
N GLU A 279 1.58 5.55 -27.22
CA GLU A 279 1.23 6.48 -28.30
C GLU A 279 0.80 5.73 -29.56
N ARG A 280 1.57 4.73 -29.98
CA ARG A 280 1.19 3.85 -31.10
C ARG A 280 -0.16 3.17 -30.84
N LYS A 281 -0.40 2.70 -29.61
CA LYS A 281 -1.70 2.09 -29.28
C LYS A 281 -2.84 3.09 -29.37
N LEU A 282 -2.60 4.34 -28.99
CA LEU A 282 -3.59 5.41 -29.09
C LEU A 282 -3.97 5.71 -30.54
N GLU A 283 -2.99 5.73 -31.46
CA GLU A 283 -3.22 5.89 -32.90
C GLU A 283 -4.07 4.76 -33.49
N GLU A 284 -3.95 3.51 -32.98
CA GLU A 284 -4.78 2.39 -33.41
C GLU A 284 -6.25 2.48 -32.93
N LEU A 285 -6.51 3.25 -31.87
CA LEU A 285 -7.83 3.39 -31.25
C LEU A 285 -8.63 4.59 -31.79
N THR A 286 -7.98 5.51 -32.52
CA THR A 286 -8.58 6.74 -33.09
C THR A 286 -8.78 6.64 -34.59
#